data_AF-A0A7S3MQC4-F1
#
_entry.id   AF-A0A7S3MQC4-F1
#
_cell.length_a   1.000
_cell.length_b   1.000
_cell.length_c   1.000
_cell.angle_alpha   90.00
_cell.angle_beta   90.00
_cell.angle_gamma   90.00
#
_symmetry.space_group_name_H-M   'P 1'
#
loop_
_entity.id
_entity.type
_entity.pdbx_description
1 polymer ?
#
loop_
_entity_poly.entity_id
_entity_poly.type
_entity_poly.pdbx_seq_one_letter_code
_entity_poly.pdbx_strand_id
1 'polypeptide(L)'
;KLIVLYLVNLVNSEESSGSIFEYLNLGDSNLSGGDLQEKAENLEVPESFDTIVYQTNQKGSASSYTELLLEESIQNDILTAQNEQIKSDLELLESQLQGALEKANAYRLDEQSKKEKFDTEVTMLTNYNKGIAKDIVEDELEEGEDLHDLEASSAMVFVLGLGFLFFLLHATRLVVGFQVDNFLTPALYTLFVDVSILLVICTIVAIAFYAEFYDEYLDYTVMLAGVAFFTFFWLVLGLWLIVAAQSFATTWIKQERACQDMRALTQQFQEAQIEADNSDSRRLRQAKHNFHYAIMRQLFIFPTILPPVTEIYLRTDFDFADYLSRCMASVLESVFLLNWVGYILIILAAVTWRVIVSYSEDFQLICLWLVPVVIIGTCLV
;
A
#
# COMPACT_ATOMS: atom_id res chain seq x y z
N LYS A 1 28.85 22.74 -38.04
CA LYS A 1 30.32 22.82 -37.80
C LYS A 1 30.72 23.53 -36.50
N LEU A 2 29.79 24.05 -35.69
CA LEU A 2 30.07 24.56 -34.33
C LEU A 2 29.80 23.53 -33.20
N ILE A 3 29.19 22.38 -33.51
CA ILE A 3 28.76 21.37 -32.53
C ILE A 3 29.86 20.32 -32.24
N VAL A 4 30.82 20.14 -33.15
CA VAL A 4 31.91 19.15 -32.98
C VAL A 4 33.06 19.68 -32.11
N LEU A 5 33.26 21.00 -32.03
CA LEU A 5 34.28 21.59 -31.15
C LEU A 5 33.82 21.70 -29.68
N TYR A 6 32.50 21.76 -29.45
CA TYR A 6 31.91 21.78 -28.12
C TYR A 6 31.88 20.39 -27.46
N LEU A 7 31.83 19.32 -28.27
CA LEU A 7 31.86 17.93 -27.79
C LEU A 7 33.27 17.39 -27.51
N VAL A 8 34.34 18.01 -28.04
CA VAL A 8 35.73 17.61 -27.75
C VAL A 8 36.23 18.21 -26.44
N ASN A 9 35.71 19.37 -26.01
CA ASN A 9 36.08 19.97 -24.73
C ASN A 9 35.28 19.41 -23.54
N LEU A 10 34.19 18.68 -23.81
CA LEU A 10 33.32 18.07 -22.80
C LEU A 10 33.67 16.62 -22.46
N VAL A 11 34.68 16.03 -23.11
CA VAL A 11 35.12 14.63 -22.90
C VAL A 11 36.43 14.55 -22.09
N ASN A 12 37.02 15.69 -21.72
CA ASN A 12 38.15 15.73 -20.77
C ASN A 12 37.76 16.21 -19.36
N SER A 13 36.46 16.37 -19.08
CA SER A 13 35.93 15.91 -17.78
C SER A 13 35.91 14.38 -17.88
N GLU A 14 36.43 13.58 -16.95
CA GLU A 14 36.18 13.58 -15.52
C GLU A 14 37.21 12.68 -14.85
N GLU A 15 37.78 13.15 -13.76
CA GLU A 15 38.29 12.42 -12.59
C GLU A 15 38.95 13.53 -11.78
N SER A 16 38.59 13.86 -10.56
CA SER A 16 37.86 13.20 -9.51
C SER A 16 37.82 14.25 -8.39
N SER A 17 36.79 14.18 -7.54
CA SER A 17 36.83 14.62 -6.14
C SER A 17 37.21 16.09 -5.82
N GLY A 18 36.21 16.88 -5.46
CA GLY A 18 36.16 17.39 -4.09
C GLY A 18 36.75 18.78 -3.79
N SER A 19 35.93 19.51 -3.04
CA SER A 19 36.28 20.54 -2.06
C SER A 19 36.42 21.99 -2.54
N ILE A 20 35.47 22.79 -2.04
CA ILE A 20 35.34 24.24 -2.11
C ILE A 20 36.27 24.88 -1.05
N PHE A 21 37.55 24.48 -1.01
CA PHE A 21 38.49 24.89 0.06
C PHE A 21 39.90 25.21 -0.44
N GLU A 22 40.05 25.89 -1.57
CA GLU A 22 41.38 26.21 -2.12
C GLU A 22 41.61 27.70 -2.45
N TYR A 23 41.18 28.62 -1.56
CA TYR A 23 41.67 30.01 -1.58
C TYR A 23 41.75 30.59 -0.18
N LEU A 24 42.45 29.92 0.74
CA LEU A 24 42.78 30.48 2.05
C LEU A 24 43.92 29.70 2.73
N ASN A 25 45.08 29.65 2.09
CA ASN A 25 46.34 29.50 2.83
C ASN A 25 47.53 29.84 1.94
N LEU A 26 48.33 30.83 2.33
CA LEU A 26 49.76 30.91 2.05
C LEU A 26 50.34 32.08 2.85
N GLY A 27 50.48 31.82 4.16
CA GLY A 27 51.54 32.41 4.97
C GLY A 27 52.73 31.44 4.98
N ASP A 28 53.92 32.04 5.06
CA ASP A 28 55.23 31.47 5.34
C ASP A 28 56.07 30.79 4.23
N SER A 29 56.95 31.66 3.70
CA SER A 29 58.41 31.57 3.88
C SER A 29 59.27 31.05 2.72
N ASN A 30 60.29 31.88 2.44
CA ASN A 30 61.56 31.61 1.76
C ASN A 30 61.57 31.43 0.23
N LEU A 31 61.94 32.50 -0.47
CA LEU A 31 62.85 32.53 -1.64
C LEU A 31 63.34 33.97 -1.78
N SER A 32 64.53 34.27 -1.26
CA SER A 32 65.80 34.32 -2.01
C SER A 32 65.79 35.40 -3.09
N GLY A 33 66.63 36.42 -2.87
CA GLY A 33 66.83 37.53 -3.77
C GLY A 33 67.33 37.11 -5.15
N GLY A 34 67.00 37.98 -6.10
CA GLY A 34 67.40 37.89 -7.50
C GLY A 34 66.44 38.74 -8.32
N ASP A 35 67.00 39.72 -9.03
CA ASP A 35 66.43 40.37 -10.21
C ASP A 35 65.46 41.55 -9.98
N LEU A 36 66.04 42.63 -9.47
CA LEU A 36 65.70 44.00 -9.88
C LEU A 36 66.47 44.31 -11.18
N GLN A 37 65.85 44.14 -12.35
CA GLN A 37 66.12 44.98 -13.52
C GLN A 37 65.17 44.64 -14.68
N GLU A 38 64.09 45.40 -14.81
CA GLU A 38 63.50 45.63 -16.13
C GLU A 38 62.82 47.01 -16.23
N LYS A 39 63.14 47.68 -17.33
CA LYS A 39 62.32 48.70 -18.02
C LYS A 39 62.06 50.03 -17.31
N ALA A 40 63.04 50.92 -17.46
CA ALA A 40 62.75 52.33 -17.74
C ALA A 40 63.27 52.62 -19.15
N GLU A 41 62.39 52.55 -20.15
CA GLU A 41 62.67 53.10 -21.48
C GLU A 41 61.36 53.46 -22.16
N ASN A 42 61.14 54.78 -22.31
CA ASN A 42 60.68 55.48 -23.50
C ASN A 42 59.82 56.68 -23.12
N LEU A 43 60.43 57.87 -23.18
CA LEU A 43 59.89 58.94 -24.00
C LEU A 43 61.06 59.77 -24.58
N GLU A 44 61.00 59.93 -25.89
CA GLU A 44 62.01 60.45 -26.81
C GLU A 44 62.02 61.99 -26.92
N VAL A 45 63.24 62.56 -27.05
CA VAL A 45 63.70 63.59 -28.03
C VAL A 45 63.25 65.06 -27.81
N PRO A 46 64.01 66.13 -28.22
CA PRO A 46 65.30 66.22 -28.97
C PRO A 46 66.43 66.96 -28.21
N GLU A 47 67.71 66.58 -28.39
CA GLU A 47 68.68 67.01 -29.44
C GLU A 47 69.16 68.48 -29.43
N SER A 48 70.47 68.60 -29.16
CA SER A 48 71.42 69.65 -29.58
C SER A 48 71.31 71.07 -28.99
N PHE A 49 72.38 71.54 -28.33
CA PHE A 49 73.41 72.34 -29.01
C PHE A 49 74.65 72.55 -28.13
N ASP A 50 75.75 72.84 -28.82
CA ASP A 50 77.15 72.76 -28.42
C ASP A 50 77.62 73.60 -27.23
N THR A 51 78.52 72.94 -26.48
CA THR A 51 79.81 73.44 -25.99
C THR A 51 80.16 74.88 -26.34
N ILE A 52 80.30 75.76 -25.33
CA ILE A 52 81.27 76.85 -25.44
C ILE A 52 82.06 77.06 -24.15
N VAL A 53 83.34 76.74 -24.26
CA VAL A 53 84.44 77.21 -23.41
C VAL A 53 84.66 78.70 -23.68
N TYR A 54 84.64 79.52 -22.63
CA TYR A 54 85.27 80.85 -22.71
C TYR A 54 86.25 81.02 -21.55
N GLN A 55 87.53 80.76 -21.84
CA GLN A 55 88.58 81.65 -21.36
C GLN A 55 88.41 82.97 -22.10
N THR A 56 88.33 84.08 -21.38
CA THR A 56 88.70 85.36 -21.99
C THR A 56 89.18 86.32 -20.91
N ASN A 57 90.49 86.55 -20.94
CA ASN A 57 91.05 87.87 -20.64
C ASN A 57 90.22 88.91 -21.39
N GLN A 58 89.86 90.02 -20.74
CA GLN A 58 90.00 91.32 -21.39
C GLN A 58 89.97 92.47 -20.38
N LYS A 59 91.03 93.29 -20.47
CA LYS A 59 91.08 94.64 -19.93
C LYS A 59 89.95 95.46 -20.55
N GLY A 60 89.20 96.17 -19.70
CA GLY A 60 88.95 97.59 -19.93
C GLY A 60 87.49 98.03 -20.06
N SER A 61 86.99 98.59 -18.96
CA SER A 61 86.15 99.80 -18.88
C SER A 61 84.62 99.71 -19.04
N ALA A 62 83.95 99.50 -17.90
CA ALA A 62 82.80 100.26 -17.38
C ALA A 62 81.57 100.51 -18.30
N SER A 63 80.70 99.49 -18.47
CA SER A 63 79.26 99.68 -18.82
C SER A 63 78.35 98.47 -18.48
N SER A 64 78.81 97.47 -17.71
CA SER A 64 78.21 96.11 -17.68
C SER A 64 77.29 95.79 -16.49
N TYR A 65 77.17 96.64 -15.48
CA TYR A 65 76.50 96.27 -14.22
C TYR A 65 74.97 96.44 -14.22
N THR A 66 74.42 97.28 -15.08
CA THR A 66 72.97 97.55 -15.16
C THR A 66 72.20 96.49 -15.93
N GLU A 67 72.86 95.79 -16.86
CA GLU A 67 72.20 94.79 -17.73
C GLU A 67 71.99 93.45 -16.99
N LEU A 68 72.96 93.05 -16.16
CA LEU A 68 72.90 91.85 -15.31
C LEU A 68 71.79 91.88 -14.26
N LEU A 69 71.55 93.04 -13.64
CA LEU A 69 70.49 93.20 -12.63
C LEU A 69 69.08 93.10 -13.22
N LEU A 70 68.91 93.45 -14.50
CA LEU A 70 67.62 93.37 -15.18
C LEU A 70 67.27 91.92 -15.55
N GLU A 71 68.27 91.15 -15.98
CA GLU A 71 68.10 89.74 -16.35
C GLU A 71 67.76 88.85 -15.13
N GLU A 72 68.38 89.12 -13.98
CA GLU A 72 68.08 88.45 -12.70
C GLU A 72 66.67 88.76 -12.17
N SER A 73 66.19 89.99 -12.38
CA SER A 73 64.82 90.38 -12.03
C SER A 73 63.77 89.60 -12.84
N ILE A 74 63.99 89.48 -14.15
CA ILE A 74 63.04 88.80 -15.05
C ILE A 74 62.98 87.29 -14.75
N GLN A 75 64.12 86.66 -14.42
CA GLN A 75 64.13 85.25 -14.02
C GLN A 75 63.37 84.99 -12.71
N ASN A 76 63.50 85.88 -11.72
CA ASN A 76 62.76 85.74 -10.46
C ASN A 76 61.25 85.90 -10.65
N ASP A 77 60.81 86.80 -11.53
CA ASP A 77 59.39 86.96 -11.87
C ASP A 77 58.83 85.71 -12.59
N ILE A 78 59.63 85.06 -13.45
CA ILE A 78 59.24 83.80 -14.10
C ILE A 78 59.17 82.65 -13.08
N LEU A 79 60.14 82.55 -12.18
CA LEU A 79 60.17 81.52 -11.13
C LEU A 79 59.03 81.67 -10.12
N THR A 80 58.67 82.89 -9.77
CA THR A 80 57.53 83.16 -8.87
C THR A 80 56.21 82.78 -9.55
N ALA A 81 56.01 83.15 -10.82
CA ALA A 81 54.84 82.73 -11.59
C ALA A 81 54.73 81.21 -11.74
N GLN A 82 55.84 80.50 -11.98
CA GLN A 82 55.86 79.04 -12.06
C GLN A 82 55.51 78.38 -10.72
N ASN A 83 56.03 78.91 -9.60
CA ASN A 83 55.71 78.40 -8.27
C ASN A 83 54.23 78.61 -7.91
N GLU A 84 53.64 79.74 -8.29
CA GLU A 84 52.20 79.97 -8.11
C GLU A 84 51.35 79.00 -8.94
N GLN A 85 51.77 78.71 -10.17
CA GLN A 85 51.06 77.75 -11.02
C GLN A 85 51.15 76.31 -10.49
N ILE A 86 52.32 75.86 -10.05
CA ILE A 86 52.51 74.55 -9.41
C ILE A 86 51.64 74.41 -8.15
N LYS A 87 51.54 75.49 -7.35
CA LYS A 87 50.70 75.50 -6.16
C LYS A 87 49.21 75.35 -6.51
N SER A 88 48.75 76.06 -7.54
CA SER A 88 47.37 75.93 -8.04
C SER A 88 47.08 74.51 -8.55
N ASP A 89 48.02 73.90 -9.27
CA ASP A 89 47.86 72.54 -9.80
C ASP A 89 47.84 71.49 -8.68
N LEU A 90 48.63 71.68 -7.61
CA LEU A 90 48.60 70.85 -6.42
C LEU A 90 47.27 70.92 -5.68
N GLU A 91 46.72 72.12 -5.48
CA GLU A 91 45.42 72.30 -4.83
C GLU A 91 44.28 71.65 -5.65
N LEU A 92 44.34 71.73 -6.98
CA LEU A 92 43.40 71.05 -7.86
C LEU A 92 43.52 69.52 -7.76
N LEU A 93 44.75 68.99 -7.77
CA LEU A 93 45.01 67.55 -7.68
C LEU A 93 44.54 66.98 -6.33
N GLU A 94 44.78 67.71 -5.23
CA GLU A 94 44.34 67.33 -3.89
C GLU A 94 42.80 67.30 -3.80
N SER A 95 42.12 68.28 -4.39
CA SER A 95 40.66 68.31 -4.48
C SER A 95 40.10 67.12 -5.28
N GLN A 96 40.72 66.79 -6.42
CA GLN A 96 40.31 65.65 -7.24
C GLN A 96 40.55 64.32 -6.51
N LEU A 97 41.68 64.18 -5.82
CA LEU A 97 42.00 62.99 -5.02
C LEU A 97 40.98 62.81 -3.90
N GLN A 98 40.64 63.87 -3.16
CA GLN A 98 39.64 63.81 -2.10
C GLN A 98 38.27 63.40 -2.66
N GLY A 99 37.85 63.99 -3.79
CA GLY A 99 36.59 63.64 -4.44
C GLY A 99 36.56 62.19 -4.96
N ALA A 100 37.68 61.66 -5.43
CA ALA A 100 37.79 60.25 -5.83
C ALA A 100 37.71 59.31 -4.61
N LEU A 101 38.34 59.68 -3.49
CA LEU A 101 38.38 58.90 -2.26
C LEU A 101 36.99 58.83 -1.60
N GLU A 102 36.25 59.94 -1.59
CA GLU A 102 34.85 59.97 -1.13
C GLU A 102 33.95 59.06 -1.97
N LYS A 103 34.08 59.10 -3.30
CA LYS A 103 33.33 58.19 -4.19
C LYS A 103 33.68 56.72 -3.93
N ALA A 104 34.97 56.39 -3.81
CA ALA A 104 35.40 55.02 -3.53
C ALA A 104 34.84 54.49 -2.20
N ASN A 105 34.82 55.33 -1.16
CA ASN A 105 34.22 54.97 0.13
C ASN A 105 32.70 54.77 0.04
N ALA A 106 32.00 55.61 -0.72
CA ALA A 106 30.56 55.46 -0.94
C ALA A 106 30.23 54.14 -1.66
N TYR A 107 31.00 53.77 -2.69
CA TYR A 107 30.84 52.48 -3.37
C TYR A 107 31.09 51.29 -2.44
N ARG A 108 32.15 51.36 -1.61
CA ARG A 108 32.47 50.29 -0.66
C ARG A 108 31.33 50.07 0.36
N LEU A 109 30.72 51.15 0.85
CA LEU A 109 29.59 51.08 1.78
C LEU A 109 28.33 50.50 1.14
N ASP A 110 28.01 50.91 -0.11
CA ASP A 110 26.87 50.36 -0.85
C ASP A 110 27.04 48.87 -1.14
N GLU A 111 28.24 48.44 -1.53
CA GLU A 111 28.55 47.03 -1.78
C GLU A 111 28.43 46.17 -0.51
N GLN A 112 28.90 46.69 0.63
CA GLN A 112 28.72 46.02 1.93
C GLN A 112 27.23 45.86 2.29
N SER A 113 26.43 46.91 2.09
CA SER A 113 24.98 46.84 2.36
C SER A 113 24.26 45.83 1.46
N LYS A 114 24.65 45.73 0.19
CA LYS A 114 24.11 44.72 -0.73
C LYS A 114 24.46 43.31 -0.30
N LYS A 115 25.72 43.09 0.10
CA LYS A 115 26.18 41.77 0.57
C LYS A 115 25.39 41.30 1.79
N GLU A 116 25.18 42.19 2.76
CA GLU A 116 24.39 41.87 3.96
C GLU A 116 22.94 41.49 3.62
N LYS A 117 22.31 42.19 2.66
CA LYS A 117 20.97 41.83 2.17
C LYS A 117 20.95 40.45 1.52
N PHE A 118 21.92 40.15 0.66
CA PHE A 118 22.02 38.83 0.03
C PHE A 118 22.20 37.71 1.06
N ASP A 119 23.05 37.91 2.09
CA ASP A 119 23.23 36.93 3.16
C ASP A 119 21.91 36.68 3.91
N THR A 120 21.13 37.73 4.19
CA THR A 120 19.80 37.56 4.82
C THR A 120 18.80 36.81 3.93
N GLU A 121 18.83 37.03 2.63
CA GLU A 121 17.93 36.35 1.69
C GLU A 121 18.31 34.87 1.54
N VAL A 122 19.60 34.56 1.46
CA VAL A 122 20.10 33.18 1.40
C VAL A 122 19.75 32.41 2.67
N THR A 123 19.88 33.03 3.85
CA THR A 123 19.49 32.38 5.11
C THR A 123 17.98 32.13 5.19
N MET A 124 17.14 33.05 4.70
CA MET A 124 15.68 32.84 4.62
C MET A 124 15.33 31.69 3.67
N LEU A 125 15.93 31.63 2.49
CA LEU A 125 15.71 30.54 1.52
C LEU A 125 16.18 29.18 2.06
N THR A 126 17.31 29.16 2.78
CA THR A 126 17.83 27.94 3.41
C THR A 126 16.87 27.42 4.48
N ASN A 127 16.32 28.31 5.30
CA ASN A 127 15.33 27.95 6.32
C ASN A 127 14.02 27.47 5.68
N TYR A 128 13.58 28.10 4.59
CA TYR A 128 12.39 27.69 3.85
C TYR A 128 12.54 26.30 3.22
N ASN A 129 13.67 26.04 2.55
CA ASN A 129 13.96 24.72 1.97
C ASN A 129 14.07 23.63 3.04
N LYS A 130 14.61 23.96 4.22
CA LYS A 130 14.67 23.03 5.35
C LYS A 130 13.28 22.71 5.91
N GLY A 131 12.36 23.67 5.90
CA GLY A 131 10.96 23.47 6.28
C GLY A 131 10.26 22.51 5.31
N ILE A 132 10.32 22.80 4.01
CA ILE A 132 9.72 21.94 2.97
C ILE A 132 10.27 20.51 3.03
N ALA A 133 11.59 20.35 3.18
CA ALA A 133 12.20 19.03 3.26
C ALA A 133 11.78 18.24 4.51
N LYS A 134 11.40 18.93 5.59
CA LYS A 134 10.86 18.30 6.80
C LYS A 134 9.42 17.85 6.57
N ASP A 135 8.59 18.71 6.00
CA ASP A 135 7.17 18.44 5.77
C ASP A 135 6.99 17.28 4.78
N ILE A 136 7.77 17.22 3.69
CA ILE A 136 7.72 16.09 2.72
C ILE A 136 8.07 14.75 3.38
N VAL A 137 9.07 14.74 4.27
CA VAL A 137 9.49 13.50 4.96
C VAL A 137 8.49 13.09 6.02
N GLU A 138 7.85 14.04 6.70
CA GLU A 138 6.78 13.74 7.66
C GLU A 138 5.54 13.18 6.94
N ASP A 139 5.13 13.75 5.81
CA ASP A 139 4.00 13.26 5.02
C ASP A 139 4.25 11.85 4.45
N GLU A 140 5.45 11.56 3.91
CA GLU A 140 5.79 10.21 3.40
C GLU A 140 5.86 9.15 4.51
N LEU A 141 6.26 9.54 5.72
CA LEU A 141 6.28 8.64 6.88
C LEU A 141 4.86 8.37 7.39
N GLU A 142 4.01 9.39 7.48
CA GLU A 142 2.61 9.25 7.90
C GLU A 142 1.81 8.37 6.91
N GLU A 143 1.95 8.58 5.60
CA GLU A 143 1.27 7.73 4.60
C GLU A 143 1.75 6.26 4.65
N GLY A 144 3.04 6.03 4.95
CA GLY A 144 3.60 4.69 5.12
C GLY A 144 3.14 4.00 6.41
N GLU A 145 3.00 4.75 7.50
CA GLU A 145 2.51 4.22 8.79
C GLU A 145 1.02 3.85 8.68
N ASP A 146 0.19 4.69 8.06
CA ASP A 146 -1.24 4.45 7.88
C ASP A 146 -1.52 3.21 7.00
N LEU A 147 -0.74 2.99 5.94
CA LEU A 147 -0.89 1.82 5.07
C LEU A 147 -0.56 0.52 5.83
N HIS A 148 0.54 0.54 6.59
CA HIS A 148 1.00 -0.61 7.36
C HIS A 148 0.04 -0.94 8.52
N ASP A 149 -0.55 0.08 9.14
CA ASP A 149 -1.57 -0.09 10.18
C ASP A 149 -2.89 -0.65 9.61
N LEU A 150 -3.28 -0.25 8.39
CA LEU A 150 -4.47 -0.78 7.71
C LEU A 150 -4.29 -2.26 7.35
N GLU A 151 -3.12 -2.64 6.81
CA GLU A 151 -2.79 -4.02 6.48
C GLU A 151 -2.73 -4.89 7.74
N ALA A 152 -2.06 -4.42 8.80
CA ALA A 152 -1.99 -5.11 10.09
C ALA A 152 -3.37 -5.29 10.73
N SER A 153 -4.23 -4.26 10.66
CA SER A 153 -5.62 -4.31 11.12
C SER A 153 -6.43 -5.35 10.35
N SER A 154 -6.31 -5.39 9.03
CA SER A 154 -7.02 -6.37 8.19
C SER A 154 -6.59 -7.80 8.48
N ALA A 155 -5.29 -8.05 8.65
CA ALA A 155 -4.75 -9.35 9.01
C ALA A 155 -5.24 -9.82 10.38
N MET A 156 -5.31 -8.90 11.36
CA MET A 156 -5.85 -9.20 12.69
C MET A 156 -7.32 -9.63 12.64
N VAL A 157 -8.14 -8.96 11.82
CA VAL A 157 -9.55 -9.32 11.60
C VAL A 157 -9.66 -10.74 11.00
N PHE A 158 -8.80 -11.10 10.04
CA PHE A 158 -8.81 -12.46 9.47
C PHE A 158 -8.39 -13.54 10.46
N VAL A 159 -7.36 -13.30 11.27
CA VAL A 159 -6.91 -14.25 12.31
C VAL A 159 -7.99 -14.43 13.38
N LEU A 160 -8.60 -13.33 13.84
CA LEU A 160 -9.71 -13.38 14.80
C LEU A 160 -10.93 -14.08 14.19
N GLY A 161 -11.25 -13.82 12.92
CA GLY A 161 -12.34 -14.46 12.19
C GLY A 161 -12.15 -15.97 12.02
N LEU A 162 -10.94 -16.41 11.66
CA LEU A 162 -10.58 -17.83 11.59
C LEU A 162 -10.67 -18.49 12.96
N GLY A 163 -10.13 -17.85 14.00
CA GLY A 163 -10.24 -18.33 15.38
C GLY A 163 -11.69 -18.48 15.83
N PHE A 164 -12.54 -17.51 15.49
CA PHE A 164 -13.98 -17.57 15.74
C PHE A 164 -14.65 -18.72 14.99
N LEU A 165 -14.30 -18.99 13.73
CA LEU A 165 -14.83 -20.12 12.97
C LEU A 165 -14.44 -21.48 13.58
N PHE A 166 -13.19 -21.64 14.04
CA PHE A 166 -12.77 -22.85 14.76
C PHE A 166 -13.54 -23.03 16.08
N PHE A 167 -13.74 -21.92 16.82
CA PHE A 167 -14.53 -21.95 18.05
C PHE A 167 -16.00 -22.31 17.75
N LEU A 168 -16.59 -21.72 16.71
CA LEU A 168 -17.96 -21.99 16.27
C LEU A 168 -18.12 -23.46 15.87
N LEU A 169 -17.16 -24.02 15.13
CA LEU A 169 -17.14 -25.43 14.76
C LEU A 169 -17.11 -26.34 16.01
N HIS A 170 -16.26 -26.01 16.99
CA HIS A 170 -16.17 -26.77 18.24
C HIS A 170 -17.46 -26.68 19.07
N ALA A 171 -18.01 -25.47 19.22
CA ALA A 171 -19.26 -25.24 19.94
C ALA A 171 -20.43 -25.98 19.27
N THR A 172 -20.51 -25.93 17.94
CA THR A 172 -21.56 -26.60 17.17
C THR A 172 -21.46 -28.11 17.29
N ARG A 173 -20.23 -28.68 17.24
CA ARG A 173 -20.01 -30.11 17.47
C ARG A 173 -20.51 -30.56 18.83
N LEU A 174 -20.28 -29.76 19.87
CA LEU A 174 -20.73 -30.07 21.22
C LEU A 174 -22.26 -30.04 21.29
N VAL A 175 -22.91 -28.97 20.82
CA VAL A 175 -24.36 -28.81 20.89
C VAL A 175 -25.10 -29.86 20.06
N VAL A 176 -24.71 -30.03 18.79
CA VAL A 176 -25.38 -30.93 17.85
C VAL A 176 -25.09 -32.39 18.19
N GLY A 177 -23.87 -32.71 18.64
CA GLY A 177 -23.48 -34.06 19.04
C GLY A 177 -24.31 -34.64 20.19
N PHE A 178 -24.90 -33.79 21.05
CA PHE A 178 -25.82 -34.25 22.10
C PHE A 178 -27.26 -34.44 21.64
N GLN A 179 -27.67 -33.82 20.52
CA GLN A 179 -29.06 -33.82 20.06
C GLN A 179 -29.33 -34.83 18.94
N VAL A 180 -28.30 -35.23 18.20
CA VAL A 180 -28.42 -36.10 17.03
C VAL A 180 -28.42 -37.57 17.44
N ASP A 181 -29.31 -38.36 16.82
CA ASP A 181 -29.40 -39.80 17.05
C ASP A 181 -28.14 -40.54 16.57
N ASN A 182 -27.78 -41.64 17.25
CA ASN A 182 -26.53 -42.38 17.03
C ASN A 182 -26.28 -42.82 15.57
N PHE A 183 -27.34 -43.05 14.78
CA PHE A 183 -27.19 -43.48 13.37
C PHE A 183 -26.74 -42.34 12.45
N LEU A 184 -26.93 -41.07 12.83
CA LEU A 184 -26.49 -39.88 12.08
C LEU A 184 -25.11 -39.36 12.53
N THR A 185 -24.58 -39.85 13.66
CA THR A 185 -23.26 -39.47 14.17
C THR A 185 -22.13 -39.65 13.16
N PRO A 186 -22.07 -40.73 12.35
CA PRO A 186 -21.05 -40.86 11.30
C PRO A 186 -21.12 -39.73 10.28
N ALA A 187 -22.31 -39.40 9.77
CA ALA A 187 -22.50 -38.31 8.80
C ALA A 187 -22.12 -36.95 9.40
N LEU A 188 -22.48 -36.71 10.67
CA LEU A 188 -22.09 -35.49 11.40
C LEU A 188 -20.56 -35.39 11.55
N TYR A 189 -19.89 -36.50 11.86
CA TYR A 189 -18.43 -36.55 11.95
C TYR A 189 -17.78 -36.22 10.60
N THR A 190 -18.26 -36.82 9.51
CA THR A 190 -17.75 -36.55 8.15
C THR A 190 -17.92 -35.08 7.77
N LEU A 191 -19.08 -34.47 8.07
CA LEU A 191 -19.29 -33.03 7.86
C LEU A 191 -18.25 -32.17 8.63
N PHE A 192 -17.97 -32.50 9.89
CA PHE A 192 -16.96 -31.77 10.66
C PHE A 192 -15.54 -31.96 10.14
N VAL A 193 -15.21 -33.14 9.62
CA VAL A 193 -13.93 -33.39 8.95
C VAL A 193 -13.80 -32.52 7.71
N ASP A 194 -14.84 -32.47 6.87
CA ASP A 194 -14.88 -31.63 5.67
C ASP A 194 -14.68 -30.15 5.98
N VAL A 195 -15.43 -29.61 6.95
CA VAL A 195 -15.29 -28.21 7.35
C VAL A 195 -13.91 -27.94 7.97
N SER A 196 -13.34 -28.91 8.71
CA SER A 196 -11.98 -28.78 9.24
C SER A 196 -10.94 -28.73 8.13
N ILE A 197 -11.08 -29.55 7.08
CA ILE A 197 -10.21 -29.51 5.90
C ILE A 197 -10.31 -28.14 5.21
N LEU A 198 -11.53 -27.62 5.03
CA LEU A 198 -11.75 -26.30 4.45
C LEU A 198 -11.13 -25.17 5.30
N LEU A 199 -11.19 -25.26 6.63
CA LEU A 199 -10.53 -24.29 7.51
C LEU A 199 -9.00 -24.37 7.42
N VAL A 200 -8.44 -25.56 7.26
CA VAL A 200 -6.99 -25.73 7.00
C VAL A 200 -6.61 -25.10 5.66
N ILE A 201 -7.42 -25.29 4.62
CA ILE A 201 -7.22 -24.62 3.32
C ILE A 201 -7.26 -23.09 3.49
N CYS A 202 -8.25 -22.55 4.21
CA CYS A 202 -8.32 -21.12 4.49
C CYS A 202 -7.07 -20.62 5.24
N THR A 203 -6.58 -21.40 6.20
CA THR A 203 -5.36 -21.08 6.95
C THR A 203 -4.13 -21.06 6.04
N ILE A 204 -4.00 -22.03 5.13
CA ILE A 204 -2.90 -22.06 4.15
C ILE A 204 -2.98 -20.84 3.22
N VAL A 205 -4.17 -20.48 2.74
CA VAL A 205 -4.38 -19.28 1.90
C VAL A 205 -4.04 -18.00 2.66
N ALA A 206 -4.44 -17.90 3.93
CA ALA A 206 -4.11 -16.75 4.78
C ALA A 206 -2.60 -16.63 5.04
N ILE A 207 -1.89 -17.75 5.26
CA ILE A 207 -0.43 -17.76 5.38
C ILE A 207 0.23 -17.35 4.06
N ALA A 208 -0.27 -17.85 2.94
CA ALA A 208 0.25 -17.50 1.62
C ALA A 208 0.08 -16.00 1.31
N PHE A 209 -1.03 -15.40 1.76
CA PHE A 209 -1.26 -13.95 1.70
C PHE A 209 -0.24 -13.19 2.54
N TYR A 210 -0.06 -13.57 3.81
CA TYR A 210 0.89 -12.91 4.70
C TYR A 210 2.35 -13.04 4.23
N ALA A 211 2.68 -14.15 3.57
CA ALA A 211 4.02 -14.41 3.06
C ALA A 211 4.29 -13.77 1.68
N GLU A 212 3.36 -12.95 1.15
CA GLU A 212 3.49 -12.23 -0.12
C GLU A 212 3.94 -13.12 -1.30
N PHE A 213 3.48 -14.38 -1.34
CA PHE A 213 4.00 -15.37 -2.29
C PHE A 213 3.70 -15.08 -3.77
N TYR A 214 2.82 -14.11 -4.09
CA TYR A 214 2.31 -13.84 -5.44
C TYR A 214 1.89 -12.38 -5.65
N ASP A 215 2.22 -11.85 -6.84
CA ASP A 215 2.08 -10.46 -7.30
C ASP A 215 0.64 -9.89 -7.41
N GLU A 216 0.60 -8.55 -7.38
CA GLU A 216 -0.44 -7.50 -7.54
C GLU A 216 -1.78 -7.79 -8.28
N TYR A 217 -1.94 -8.90 -9.00
CA TYR A 217 -3.10 -9.14 -9.88
C TYR A 217 -4.21 -10.01 -9.28
N LEU A 218 -3.94 -10.67 -8.15
CA LEU A 218 -4.91 -11.49 -7.42
C LEU A 218 -5.26 -10.81 -6.10
N ASP A 219 -6.49 -10.31 -6.00
CA ASP A 219 -7.02 -9.80 -4.75
C ASP A 219 -7.28 -10.97 -3.77
N TYR A 220 -6.26 -11.29 -2.98
CA TYR A 220 -6.26 -12.40 -2.02
C TYR A 220 -7.31 -12.21 -0.93
N THR A 221 -7.62 -10.97 -0.57
CA THR A 221 -8.68 -10.60 0.37
C THR A 221 -10.03 -11.14 -0.10
N VAL A 222 -10.32 -10.96 -1.40
CA VAL A 222 -11.54 -11.46 -2.04
C VAL A 222 -11.56 -12.99 -2.09
N MET A 223 -10.42 -13.62 -2.42
CA MET A 223 -10.35 -15.08 -2.48
C MET A 223 -10.54 -15.70 -1.09
N LEU A 224 -9.86 -15.17 -0.06
CA LEU A 224 -9.96 -15.64 1.32
C LEU A 224 -11.38 -15.45 1.86
N ALA A 225 -12.00 -14.29 1.62
CA ALA A 225 -13.40 -14.03 1.99
C ALA A 225 -14.36 -15.01 1.28
N GLY A 226 -14.14 -15.31 0.00
CA GLY A 226 -14.97 -16.24 -0.76
C GLY A 226 -14.88 -17.68 -0.24
N VAL A 227 -13.67 -18.18 0.07
CA VAL A 227 -13.51 -19.51 0.66
C VAL A 227 -14.12 -19.55 2.06
N ALA A 228 -13.86 -18.55 2.91
CA ALA A 228 -14.45 -18.46 4.25
C ALA A 228 -15.98 -18.46 4.21
N PHE A 229 -16.59 -17.68 3.32
CA PHE A 229 -18.03 -17.66 3.11
C PHE A 229 -18.57 -19.03 2.68
N PHE A 230 -17.89 -19.70 1.75
CA PHE A 230 -18.24 -21.06 1.35
C PHE A 230 -18.16 -22.05 2.53
N THR A 231 -17.12 -21.96 3.37
CA THR A 231 -17.00 -22.85 4.55
C THR A 231 -18.18 -22.70 5.51
N PHE A 232 -18.61 -21.46 5.75
CA PHE A 232 -19.75 -21.17 6.62
C PHE A 232 -21.05 -21.69 6.01
N PHE A 233 -21.27 -21.42 4.72
CA PHE A 233 -22.44 -21.91 3.99
C PHE A 233 -22.49 -23.45 3.98
N TRP A 234 -21.37 -24.12 3.74
CA TRP A 234 -21.28 -25.58 3.73
C TRP A 234 -21.64 -26.19 5.09
N LEU A 235 -21.15 -25.58 6.17
CA LEU A 235 -21.47 -26.00 7.54
C LEU A 235 -22.98 -25.84 7.83
N VAL A 236 -23.57 -24.69 7.51
CA VAL A 236 -25.00 -24.42 7.75
C VAL A 236 -25.88 -25.39 6.94
N LEU A 237 -25.58 -25.57 5.65
CA LEU A 237 -26.31 -26.47 4.78
C LEU A 237 -26.19 -27.93 5.24
N GLY A 238 -24.99 -28.38 5.62
CA GLY A 238 -24.77 -29.72 6.12
C GLY A 238 -25.53 -30.00 7.42
N LEU A 239 -25.54 -29.05 8.35
CA LEU A 239 -26.32 -29.16 9.59
C LEU A 239 -27.82 -29.20 9.31
N TRP A 240 -28.31 -28.36 8.39
CA TRP A 240 -29.71 -28.40 7.98
C TRP A 240 -30.10 -29.76 7.40
N LEU A 241 -29.27 -30.35 6.54
CA LEU A 241 -29.52 -31.68 5.98
C LEU A 241 -29.57 -32.77 7.07
N ILE A 242 -28.72 -32.69 8.10
CA ILE A 242 -28.75 -33.62 9.23
C ILE A 242 -30.05 -33.46 10.04
N VAL A 243 -30.46 -32.22 10.33
CA VAL A 243 -31.73 -31.95 11.04
C VAL A 243 -32.93 -32.43 10.22
N ALA A 244 -32.94 -32.17 8.91
CA ALA A 244 -33.97 -32.65 8.01
C ALA A 244 -34.01 -34.19 8.01
N ALA A 245 -32.86 -34.85 7.91
CA ALA A 245 -32.78 -36.31 7.97
C ALA A 245 -33.29 -36.89 9.28
N GLN A 246 -32.98 -36.26 10.43
CA GLN A 246 -33.51 -36.64 11.72
C GLN A 246 -35.04 -36.45 11.78
N SER A 247 -35.58 -35.39 11.19
CA SER A 247 -37.04 -35.18 11.10
C SER A 247 -37.74 -36.26 10.28
N PHE A 248 -37.13 -36.71 9.17
CA PHE A 248 -37.65 -37.81 8.37
C PHE A 248 -37.55 -39.15 9.11
N ALA A 249 -36.40 -39.44 9.73
CA ALA A 249 -36.19 -40.67 10.49
C ALA A 249 -37.18 -40.77 11.67
N THR A 250 -37.38 -39.71 12.43
CA THR A 250 -38.37 -39.69 13.52
C THR A 250 -39.81 -39.86 13.02
N THR A 251 -40.12 -39.39 11.80
CA THR A 251 -41.42 -39.62 11.16
C THR A 251 -41.60 -41.09 10.78
N TRP A 252 -40.59 -41.72 10.17
CA TRP A 252 -40.63 -43.15 9.85
C TRP A 252 -40.75 -44.02 11.11
N ILE A 253 -40.02 -43.70 12.18
CA ILE A 253 -40.11 -44.43 13.46
C ILE A 253 -41.52 -44.32 14.05
N LYS A 254 -42.16 -43.14 13.97
CA LYS A 254 -43.56 -42.97 14.41
C LYS A 254 -44.53 -43.80 13.56
N GLN A 255 -44.30 -43.87 12.25
CA GLN A 255 -45.12 -44.67 11.32
C GLN A 255 -44.94 -46.17 11.52
N GLU A 256 -43.72 -46.63 11.77
CA GLU A 256 -43.42 -48.03 12.06
C GLU A 256 -44.18 -48.49 13.32
N ARG A 257 -44.15 -47.67 14.39
CA ARG A 257 -44.91 -47.95 15.62
C ARG A 257 -46.42 -47.98 15.38
N ALA A 258 -46.94 -47.14 14.49
CA ALA A 258 -48.36 -47.13 14.14
C ALA A 258 -48.78 -48.31 13.24
N CYS A 259 -47.83 -48.92 12.51
CA CYS A 259 -48.09 -49.99 11.55
C CYS A 259 -47.92 -51.40 12.12
N GLN A 260 -47.67 -51.56 13.43
CA GLN A 260 -47.50 -52.88 14.06
C GLN A 260 -48.74 -53.78 13.91
N ASP A 261 -49.94 -53.21 13.78
CA ASP A 261 -51.18 -53.95 13.50
C ASP A 261 -51.87 -53.44 12.23
N MET A 262 -51.62 -54.14 11.11
CA MET A 262 -52.13 -53.78 9.78
C MET A 262 -53.65 -53.88 9.65
N ARG A 263 -54.31 -54.71 10.47
CA ARG A 263 -55.78 -54.81 10.48
C ARG A 263 -56.40 -53.59 11.13
N ALA A 264 -55.88 -53.20 12.29
CA ALA A 264 -56.30 -51.98 12.98
C ALA A 264 -56.07 -50.74 12.10
N LEU A 265 -54.94 -50.67 11.38
CA LEU A 265 -54.63 -49.56 10.48
C LEU A 265 -55.62 -49.44 9.31
N THR A 266 -56.00 -50.57 8.70
CA THR A 266 -56.97 -50.60 7.59
C THR A 266 -58.34 -50.13 8.07
N GLN A 267 -58.76 -50.57 9.26
CA GLN A 267 -60.01 -50.14 9.87
C GLN A 267 -59.99 -48.64 10.19
N GLN A 268 -58.89 -48.12 10.76
CA GLN A 268 -58.73 -46.68 11.03
C GLN A 268 -58.78 -45.83 9.76
N PHE A 269 -58.20 -46.31 8.66
CA PHE A 269 -58.27 -45.61 7.37
C PHE A 269 -59.70 -45.55 6.83
N GLN A 270 -60.44 -46.66 6.93
CA GLN A 270 -61.83 -46.75 6.47
C GLN A 270 -62.77 -45.90 7.33
N GLU A 271 -62.60 -45.90 8.66
CA GLU A 271 -63.31 -45.03 9.59
C GLU A 271 -63.01 -43.55 9.31
N ALA A 272 -61.73 -43.20 9.12
CA ALA A 272 -61.33 -41.84 8.78
C ALA A 272 -61.86 -41.39 7.41
N GLN A 273 -62.05 -42.30 6.45
CA GLN A 273 -62.63 -41.99 5.15
C GLN A 273 -64.14 -41.69 5.25
N ILE A 274 -64.86 -42.43 6.09
CA ILE A 274 -66.29 -42.20 6.38
C ILE A 274 -66.48 -40.89 7.17
N GLU A 275 -65.56 -40.57 8.09
CA GLU A 275 -65.62 -39.37 8.93
C GLU A 275 -65.17 -38.10 8.19
N ALA A 276 -64.26 -38.22 7.21
CA ALA A 276 -63.79 -37.10 6.40
C ALA A 276 -64.84 -36.54 5.44
N ASP A 277 -65.81 -37.35 5.02
CA ASP A 277 -67.01 -36.88 4.30
C ASP A 277 -67.84 -35.89 5.15
N ASN A 278 -67.65 -35.89 6.48
CA ASN A 278 -68.44 -35.11 7.42
C ASN A 278 -67.74 -33.87 8.04
N SER A 279 -66.40 -33.76 8.07
CA SER A 279 -65.67 -32.48 8.32
C SER A 279 -64.15 -32.56 8.53
N ASP A 280 -63.59 -33.70 8.96
CA ASP A 280 -62.25 -33.70 9.59
C ASP A 280 -61.11 -34.16 8.67
N SER A 281 -60.60 -33.23 7.85
CA SER A 281 -59.57 -33.52 6.81
C SER A 281 -58.19 -33.91 7.35
N ARG A 282 -57.85 -33.54 8.60
CA ARG A 282 -56.51 -33.77 9.16
C ARG A 282 -56.26 -35.23 9.53
N ARG A 283 -57.24 -35.87 10.17
CA ARG A 283 -57.18 -37.30 10.56
C ARG A 283 -57.04 -38.20 9.34
N LEU A 284 -57.83 -37.94 8.29
CA LEU A 284 -57.71 -38.66 7.02
C LEU A 284 -56.31 -38.53 6.41
N ARG A 285 -55.72 -37.33 6.45
CA ARG A 285 -54.38 -37.10 5.89
C ARG A 285 -53.31 -37.91 6.63
N GLN A 286 -53.40 -37.97 7.95
CA GLN A 286 -52.49 -38.75 8.78
C GLN A 286 -52.69 -40.27 8.58
N ALA A 287 -53.93 -40.74 8.58
CA ALA A 287 -54.25 -42.14 8.30
C ALA A 287 -53.77 -42.57 6.91
N LYS A 288 -53.95 -41.70 5.89
CA LYS A 288 -53.42 -41.93 4.53
C LYS A 288 -51.90 -42.05 4.51
N HIS A 289 -51.19 -41.22 5.27
CA HIS A 289 -49.73 -41.24 5.30
C HIS A 289 -49.21 -42.53 5.96
N ASN A 290 -49.81 -42.94 7.08
CA ASN A 290 -49.48 -44.22 7.74
C ASN A 290 -49.80 -45.42 6.85
N PHE A 291 -50.95 -45.41 6.17
CA PHE A 291 -51.34 -46.48 5.25
C PHE A 291 -50.40 -46.57 4.04
N HIS A 292 -49.97 -45.43 3.49
CA HIS A 292 -48.99 -45.39 2.41
C HIS A 292 -47.64 -45.96 2.84
N TYR A 293 -47.17 -45.61 4.03
CA TYR A 293 -45.95 -46.17 4.61
C TYR A 293 -46.06 -47.70 4.79
N ALA A 294 -47.20 -48.20 5.30
CA ALA A 294 -47.44 -49.63 5.45
C ALA A 294 -47.37 -50.38 4.10
N ILE A 295 -47.93 -49.80 3.03
CA ILE A 295 -47.82 -50.36 1.67
C ILE A 295 -46.37 -50.35 1.19
N MET A 296 -45.64 -49.26 1.39
CA MET A 296 -44.22 -49.17 1.01
C MET A 296 -43.38 -50.24 1.70
N ARG A 297 -43.59 -50.42 3.01
CA ARG A 297 -42.97 -51.49 3.81
C ARG A 297 -43.30 -52.87 3.25
N GLN A 298 -44.58 -53.13 2.96
CA GLN A 298 -45.03 -54.40 2.40
C GLN A 298 -44.41 -54.69 1.02
N LEU A 299 -44.33 -53.69 0.14
CA LEU A 299 -43.70 -53.82 -1.19
C LEU A 299 -42.19 -54.06 -1.09
N PHE A 300 -41.53 -53.48 -0.09
CA PHE A 300 -40.11 -53.70 0.15
C PHE A 300 -39.82 -55.11 0.66
N ILE A 301 -40.62 -55.59 1.63
CA ILE A 301 -40.48 -56.94 2.19
C ILE A 301 -40.92 -58.01 1.18
N PHE A 302 -42.01 -57.76 0.46
CA PHE A 302 -42.60 -58.63 -0.55
C PHE A 302 -42.79 -57.88 -1.87
N PRO A 303 -41.73 -57.79 -2.70
CA PRO A 303 -41.87 -57.27 -4.05
C PRO A 303 -42.82 -58.17 -4.85
N THR A 304 -43.87 -57.60 -5.43
CA THR A 304 -44.93 -58.30 -6.19
C THR A 304 -44.44 -59.08 -7.42
N ILE A 305 -43.15 -58.97 -7.76
CA ILE A 305 -42.52 -59.59 -8.92
C ILE A 305 -41.96 -60.99 -8.57
N LEU A 306 -41.77 -61.32 -7.28
CA LEU A 306 -41.23 -62.61 -6.86
C LEU A 306 -42.35 -63.60 -6.48
N PRO A 307 -42.22 -64.89 -6.86
CA PRO A 307 -43.16 -65.92 -6.47
C PRO A 307 -43.17 -66.07 -4.93
N PRO A 308 -44.33 -66.34 -4.31
CA PRO A 308 -44.45 -66.45 -2.86
C PRO A 308 -43.68 -67.69 -2.37
N VAL A 309 -42.46 -67.46 -1.87
CA VAL A 309 -41.67 -68.48 -1.17
C VAL A 309 -42.11 -68.51 0.30
N THR A 310 -42.22 -69.69 0.90
CA THR A 310 -42.86 -69.92 2.20
C THR A 310 -42.17 -69.28 3.42
N GLU A 311 -40.95 -68.74 3.28
CA GLU A 311 -40.22 -68.03 4.35
C GLU A 311 -40.69 -66.58 4.58
N ILE A 312 -41.54 -66.06 3.70
CA ILE A 312 -41.90 -64.63 3.63
C ILE A 312 -42.78 -64.16 4.81
N TYR A 313 -43.43 -65.07 5.53
CA TYR A 313 -44.24 -64.75 6.70
C TYR A 313 -43.44 -64.57 8.00
N LEU A 314 -42.12 -64.78 7.99
CA LEU A 314 -41.24 -64.69 9.17
C LEU A 314 -40.57 -63.32 9.37
N ARG A 315 -40.85 -62.31 8.54
CA ARG A 315 -40.22 -60.98 8.62
C ARG A 315 -41.11 -59.85 9.16
N THR A 316 -42.17 -60.19 9.89
CA THR A 316 -42.98 -59.17 10.61
C THR A 316 -42.14 -58.30 11.54
N ASP A 317 -41.02 -58.84 12.03
CA ASP A 317 -40.10 -58.22 12.98
C ASP A 317 -39.05 -57.30 12.32
N PHE A 318 -39.07 -57.16 10.99
CA PHE A 318 -38.16 -56.26 10.30
C PHE A 318 -38.57 -54.80 10.55
N ASP A 319 -37.69 -54.05 11.21
CA ASP A 319 -37.83 -52.60 11.43
C ASP A 319 -37.41 -51.85 10.16
N PHE A 320 -38.39 -51.49 9.34
CA PHE A 320 -38.15 -50.79 8.08
C PHE A 320 -37.71 -49.35 8.30
N ALA A 321 -38.13 -48.72 9.40
CA ALA A 321 -37.74 -47.35 9.73
C ALA A 321 -36.26 -47.27 10.10
N ASP A 322 -35.73 -48.22 10.89
CA ASP A 322 -34.31 -48.29 11.21
C ASP A 322 -33.44 -48.57 9.96
N TYR A 323 -33.95 -49.37 9.02
CA TYR A 323 -33.26 -49.57 7.74
C TYR A 323 -33.20 -48.28 6.91
N LEU A 324 -34.33 -47.59 6.74
CA LEU A 324 -34.40 -46.34 5.97
C LEU A 324 -33.54 -45.24 6.60
N SER A 325 -33.55 -45.10 7.93
CA SER A 325 -32.76 -44.09 8.64
C SER A 325 -31.26 -44.31 8.45
N ARG A 326 -30.79 -45.57 8.51
CA ARG A 326 -29.39 -45.93 8.22
C ARG A 326 -29.01 -45.70 6.77
N CYS A 327 -29.88 -46.03 5.82
CA CYS A 327 -29.65 -45.74 4.40
C CYS A 327 -29.53 -44.23 4.16
N MET A 328 -30.40 -43.43 4.78
CA MET A 328 -30.34 -41.97 4.69
C MET A 328 -29.02 -41.43 5.27
N ALA A 329 -28.60 -41.93 6.43
CA ALA A 329 -27.33 -41.57 7.04
C ALA A 329 -26.13 -41.92 6.14
N SER A 330 -26.15 -43.11 5.51
CA SER A 330 -25.10 -43.53 4.57
C SER A 330 -25.04 -42.66 3.30
N VAL A 331 -26.20 -42.22 2.80
CA VAL A 331 -26.26 -41.26 1.68
C VAL A 331 -25.68 -39.90 2.11
N LEU A 332 -26.04 -39.41 3.29
CA LEU A 332 -25.48 -38.15 3.82
C LEU A 332 -23.98 -38.22 4.01
N GLU A 333 -23.47 -39.31 4.59
CA GLU A 333 -22.04 -39.57 4.73
C GLU A 333 -21.33 -39.51 3.37
N SER A 334 -21.95 -40.08 2.32
CA SER A 334 -21.41 -40.05 0.95
C SER A 334 -21.45 -38.66 0.31
N VAL A 335 -22.45 -37.83 0.66
CA VAL A 335 -22.59 -36.45 0.19
C VAL A 335 -21.57 -35.54 0.88
N PHE A 336 -21.33 -35.75 2.17
CA PHE A 336 -20.33 -35.02 2.97
C PHE A 336 -18.92 -35.54 2.80
N LEU A 337 -18.65 -36.46 1.86
CA LEU A 337 -17.28 -36.78 1.46
C LEU A 337 -16.89 -35.80 0.36
N LEU A 338 -15.96 -34.89 0.67
CA LEU A 338 -15.42 -33.91 -0.27
C LEU A 338 -14.71 -34.58 -1.46
N ASN A 339 -15.51 -34.97 -2.45
CA ASN A 339 -15.07 -35.58 -3.69
C ASN A 339 -14.52 -34.50 -4.65
N TRP A 340 -13.93 -34.93 -5.77
CA TRP A 340 -13.49 -34.03 -6.86
C TRP A 340 -14.56 -33.01 -7.29
N VAL A 341 -15.84 -33.38 -7.23
CA VAL A 341 -16.97 -32.48 -7.49
C VAL A 341 -17.06 -31.35 -6.45
N GLY A 342 -16.79 -31.64 -5.18
CA GLY A 342 -16.73 -30.64 -4.11
C GLY A 342 -15.62 -29.61 -4.35
N TYR A 343 -14.44 -30.04 -4.79
CA TYR A 343 -13.36 -29.12 -5.16
C TYR A 343 -13.74 -28.20 -6.34
N ILE A 344 -14.43 -28.72 -7.34
CA ILE A 344 -14.97 -27.90 -8.45
C ILE A 344 -15.98 -26.87 -7.92
N LEU A 345 -16.85 -27.25 -6.98
CA LEU A 345 -17.81 -26.33 -6.35
C LEU A 345 -17.11 -25.22 -5.56
N ILE A 346 -16.01 -25.52 -4.86
CA ILE A 346 -15.21 -24.50 -4.15
C ILE A 346 -14.63 -23.48 -5.14
N ILE A 347 -14.03 -23.96 -6.24
CA ILE A 347 -13.47 -23.08 -7.27
C ILE A 347 -14.58 -22.22 -7.90
N LEU A 348 -15.73 -22.82 -8.23
CA LEU A 348 -16.88 -22.10 -8.77
C LEU A 348 -17.41 -21.06 -7.79
N ALA A 349 -17.47 -21.38 -6.49
CA ALA A 349 -17.86 -20.45 -5.44
C ALA A 349 -16.88 -19.27 -5.33
N ALA A 350 -15.57 -19.52 -5.37
CA ALA A 350 -14.55 -18.46 -5.36
C ALA A 350 -14.66 -17.54 -6.59
N VAL A 351 -14.89 -18.11 -7.77
CA VAL A 351 -15.11 -17.33 -9.01
C VAL A 351 -16.41 -16.53 -8.92
N THR A 352 -17.49 -17.14 -8.44
CA THR A 352 -18.79 -16.46 -8.27
C THR A 352 -18.68 -15.30 -7.27
N TRP A 353 -17.97 -15.51 -6.17
CA TRP A 353 -17.71 -14.47 -5.18
C TRP A 353 -16.92 -13.30 -5.79
N ARG A 354 -15.89 -13.59 -6.59
CA ARG A 354 -15.14 -12.57 -7.32
C ARG A 354 -16.03 -11.76 -8.27
N VAL A 355 -16.97 -12.41 -8.95
CA VAL A 355 -17.95 -11.71 -9.81
C VAL A 355 -18.87 -10.80 -8.98
N ILE A 356 -19.31 -11.24 -7.80
CA ILE A 356 -20.14 -10.43 -6.89
C ILE A 356 -19.38 -9.18 -6.43
N VAL A 357 -18.12 -9.33 -6.03
CA VAL A 357 -17.28 -8.20 -5.59
C VAL A 357 -17.02 -7.21 -6.72
N SER A 358 -16.93 -7.67 -7.98
CA SER A 358 -16.70 -6.79 -9.13
C SER A 358 -17.86 -5.83 -9.48
N TYR A 359 -19.03 -5.97 -8.82
CA TYR A 359 -20.23 -5.20 -9.17
C TYR A 359 -20.37 -3.90 -8.37
N SER A 360 -20.58 -3.98 -7.06
CA SER A 360 -20.57 -2.81 -6.15
C SER A 360 -20.49 -3.25 -4.69
N GLU A 361 -19.93 -2.41 -3.81
CA GLU A 361 -19.82 -2.64 -2.36
C GLU A 361 -21.20 -2.84 -1.70
N ASP A 362 -22.19 -2.05 -2.13
CA ASP A 362 -23.58 -2.19 -1.67
C ASP A 362 -24.18 -3.55 -2.04
N PHE A 363 -23.87 -4.04 -3.25
CA PHE A 363 -24.34 -5.34 -3.71
C PHE A 363 -23.66 -6.49 -2.96
N GLN A 364 -22.38 -6.35 -2.61
CA GLN A 364 -21.65 -7.30 -1.76
C GLN A 364 -22.30 -7.42 -0.37
N LEU A 365 -22.62 -6.30 0.27
CA LEU A 365 -23.31 -6.29 1.56
C LEU A 365 -24.70 -6.93 1.44
N ILE A 366 -25.47 -6.58 0.41
CA ILE A 366 -26.80 -7.16 0.19
C ILE A 366 -26.68 -8.69 0.01
N CYS A 367 -25.76 -9.19 -0.82
CA CYS A 367 -25.57 -10.62 -1.00
C CYS A 367 -25.11 -11.34 0.28
N LEU A 368 -24.21 -10.73 1.05
CA LEU A 368 -23.68 -11.30 2.28
C LEU A 368 -24.74 -11.44 3.37
N TRP A 369 -25.74 -10.54 3.40
CA TRP A 369 -26.86 -10.62 4.36
C TRP A 369 -28.07 -11.39 3.81
N LEU A 370 -28.38 -11.23 2.52
CA LEU A 370 -29.58 -11.80 1.91
C LEU A 370 -29.44 -13.31 1.69
N VAL A 371 -28.25 -13.81 1.36
CA VAL A 371 -28.04 -15.25 1.17
C VAL A 371 -28.24 -16.03 2.48
N PRO A 372 -27.59 -15.70 3.61
CA PRO A 372 -27.85 -16.36 4.89
C PRO A 372 -29.29 -16.17 5.38
N VAL A 373 -29.89 -14.98 5.21
CA VAL A 373 -31.27 -14.73 5.64
C VAL A 373 -32.28 -15.55 4.82
N VAL A 374 -32.09 -15.66 3.51
CA VAL A 374 -32.93 -16.52 2.67
C VAL A 374 -32.75 -17.98 3.05
N ILE A 375 -31.52 -18.44 3.28
CA ILE A 375 -31.26 -19.82 3.71
C ILE A 375 -31.92 -20.09 5.05
N ILE A 376 -31.64 -19.28 6.08
CA ILE A 376 -32.24 -19.41 7.42
C ILE A 376 -33.77 -19.31 7.34
N GLY A 377 -34.30 -18.40 6.51
CA GLY A 377 -35.73 -18.26 6.27
C GLY A 377 -36.35 -19.50 5.62
N THR A 378 -35.68 -20.12 4.65
CA THR A 378 -36.11 -21.40 4.06
C THR A 378 -35.87 -22.60 4.97
N CYS A 379 -34.93 -22.51 5.91
CA CYS A 379 -34.65 -23.56 6.89
C CYS A 379 -35.63 -23.53 8.08
N LEU A 380 -36.29 -22.40 8.34
CA LEU A 380 -37.29 -22.22 9.40
C LEU A 380 -38.74 -22.52 8.97
N VAL A 381 -38.99 -22.61 7.66
CA VAL A 381 -40.27 -23.02 7.06
C VAL A 381 -40.25 -24.52 6.79
#